data_AF-A0A284QUF9-F1
#
_entry.id   AF-A0A284QUF9-F1
#
_cell.length_a   1.000
_cell.length_b   1.000
_cell.length_c   1.000
_cell.angle_alpha   90.00
_cell.angle_beta   90.00
_cell.angle_gamma   90.00
#
_symmetry.space_group_name_H-M   'P 1'
#
loop_
_entity.id
_entity.type
_entity.pdbx_description
1 polymer ?
#
loop_
_entity_poly.entity_id
_entity_poly.type
_entity_poly.pdbx_seq_one_letter_code
_entity_poly.pdbx_strand_id
1 'polypeptide(L)'
;MSQQDVTRFNALPRTSRAPSGHVANDWHFDIRFIHLDPPSHLLFMVQPESTFIHTEMLGNKPMMFFPETGKEAAPEVARGLIRAFLTSFGDSGMTPLAPWKLTTEDTDLATAVGAEFKKLGVRKELCKISVSHSNAAIARESFEDFFNGLKSHMNFSEIASAAVSCPESIAFRNFTPPSSVSRAAASTHREGGGDSSSFETALAYVNIRKNCIPIDFSKPVDHTWGARIMKEIDDVLAMIKSKPENIIKAEADAGNSETALDYGFRLRNGLECTPNRALTRRYLVQAALDTDAPAERRSIAHSALIDWYTESNEDFRHRYLQAAAWHANESVKLAPGKTSPAAMVYAQNVMKPQAEHAVDMYLQYKELWSALERRDQDMEKGRAKMDQKRMARPNRYKCATVGCGIEAVSGHVFSRCISSLHLLYRDGSNEQFQVLGNVTQTRSPIIVAETSFFILDSRHFSSYFYLMSLQTEKKDWKNHKPFCMPGAPCSVIDVDGPSSIGSGSKKDSIQIPMKFGNGRTTMVSSSTMSPEFLKEMRDAAEADATGRDKLPPESFTVEMGKLNVGSGSGTVDQCVESEEVD
;
A
#
# COMPACT_ATOMS: atom_id res chain seq x y z
N MET A 1 2.23 6.64 -38.79
CA MET A 1 3.13 7.42 -39.67
C MET A 1 3.12 6.77 -41.03
N SER A 2 2.89 7.53 -42.09
CA SER A 2 2.84 6.99 -43.44
C SER A 2 4.24 6.90 -44.04
N GLN A 3 4.46 6.02 -45.01
CA GLN A 3 5.69 6.01 -45.80
C GLN A 3 5.90 7.36 -46.52
N GLN A 4 4.80 8.04 -46.87
CA GLN A 4 4.82 9.37 -47.48
C GLN A 4 5.44 10.41 -46.56
N ASP A 5 5.17 10.37 -45.25
CA ASP A 5 5.78 11.28 -44.27
C ASP A 5 7.30 11.10 -44.25
N VAL A 6 7.78 9.85 -44.25
CA VAL A 6 9.23 9.57 -44.26
C VAL A 6 9.87 10.06 -45.56
N THR A 7 9.22 9.85 -46.70
CA THR A 7 9.70 10.37 -48.00
C THR A 7 9.77 11.90 -47.99
N ARG A 8 8.74 12.59 -47.47
CA ARG A 8 8.74 14.06 -47.34
C ARG A 8 9.84 14.54 -46.40
N PHE A 9 10.04 13.86 -45.28
CA PHE A 9 11.07 14.20 -44.30
C PHE A 9 12.47 14.05 -44.89
N ASN A 10 12.70 12.95 -45.62
CA ASN A 10 13.92 12.72 -46.38
C ASN A 10 14.09 13.68 -47.57
N ALA A 11 13.06 14.41 -48.00
CA ALA A 11 13.17 15.43 -49.04
C ALA A 11 13.48 16.82 -48.46
N LEU A 12 13.39 17.01 -47.15
CA LEU A 12 13.69 18.30 -46.52
C LEU A 12 15.16 18.72 -46.78
N PRO A 13 15.39 20.02 -47.07
CA PRO A 13 16.74 20.56 -47.09
C PRO A 13 17.41 20.33 -45.73
N ARG A 14 18.72 20.06 -45.76
CA ARG A 14 19.51 19.81 -44.55
C ARG A 14 20.76 20.67 -44.59
N THR A 15 20.75 21.72 -43.79
CA THR A 15 21.85 22.68 -43.62
C THR A 15 22.47 22.52 -42.24
N SER A 16 23.76 22.81 -42.11
CA SER A 16 24.47 22.78 -40.81
C SER A 16 24.06 23.92 -39.88
N ARG A 17 23.46 24.98 -40.43
CA ARG A 17 22.90 26.12 -39.70
C ARG A 17 21.37 26.08 -39.72
N ALA A 18 20.76 26.59 -38.66
CA ALA A 18 19.32 26.79 -38.54
C ALA A 18 18.81 27.77 -39.62
N PRO A 19 17.48 27.92 -39.83
CA PRO A 19 16.93 28.86 -40.82
C PRO A 19 17.44 30.30 -40.65
N SER A 20 17.75 30.71 -39.42
CA SER A 20 18.32 32.03 -39.10
C SER A 20 19.76 32.21 -39.58
N GLY A 21 20.48 31.14 -39.90
CA GLY A 21 21.91 31.16 -40.27
C GLY A 21 22.88 31.35 -39.10
N HIS A 22 22.41 31.74 -37.91
CA HIS A 22 23.26 32.12 -36.78
C HIS A 22 23.74 30.94 -35.92
N VAL A 23 22.88 29.95 -35.70
CA VAL A 23 23.14 28.83 -34.78
C VAL A 23 23.24 27.50 -35.51
N ALA A 24 23.91 26.52 -34.91
CA ALA A 24 23.97 25.16 -35.42
C ALA A 24 22.57 24.52 -35.48
N ASN A 25 22.30 23.76 -36.54
CA ASN A 25 21.07 22.96 -36.68
C ASN A 25 21.19 21.62 -35.92
N ASP A 26 21.71 21.70 -34.69
CA ASP A 26 21.91 20.58 -33.78
C ASP A 26 20.77 20.58 -32.75
N TRP A 27 20.19 19.42 -32.51
CA TRP A 27 19.03 19.27 -31.65
C TRP A 27 19.27 18.23 -30.57
N HIS A 28 18.76 18.50 -29.38
CA HIS A 28 18.67 17.54 -28.29
C HIS A 28 17.22 17.15 -28.08
N PHE A 29 16.96 15.87 -27.79
CA PHE A 29 15.65 15.41 -27.41
C PHE A 29 15.70 14.46 -26.22
N ASP A 30 14.65 14.53 -25.39
CA ASP A 30 14.40 13.62 -24.29
C ASP A 30 12.91 13.29 -24.18
N ILE A 31 12.56 12.34 -23.29
CA ILE A 31 11.17 11.97 -23.01
C ILE A 31 10.88 12.26 -21.56
N ARG A 32 9.75 12.90 -21.26
CA ARG A 32 9.32 13.21 -19.89
C ARG A 32 7.92 12.72 -19.64
N PHE A 33 7.65 12.30 -18.41
CA PHE A 33 6.31 11.94 -17.95
C PHE A 33 5.70 13.13 -17.21
N ILE A 34 4.71 13.76 -17.83
CA ILE A 34 3.93 14.83 -17.22
C ILE A 34 2.82 14.17 -16.43
N HIS A 35 2.90 14.29 -15.11
CA HIS A 35 1.97 13.64 -14.19
C HIS A 35 0.71 14.48 -13.92
N LEU A 36 0.66 15.71 -14.44
CA LEU A 36 -0.51 16.60 -14.38
C LEU A 36 -1.69 16.01 -15.16
N ASP A 37 -2.91 16.19 -14.65
CA ASP A 37 -4.12 15.58 -15.23
C ASP A 37 -4.52 16.25 -16.57
N PRO A 38 -4.65 15.49 -17.68
CA PRO A 38 -4.43 14.05 -17.81
C PRO A 38 -2.95 13.69 -18.02
N PRO A 39 -2.43 12.66 -17.31
CA PRO A 39 -1.01 12.31 -17.38
C PRO A 39 -0.62 11.76 -18.75
N SER A 40 0.54 12.20 -19.23
CA SER A 40 1.01 11.90 -20.58
C SER A 40 2.54 11.88 -20.67
N HIS A 41 3.07 11.34 -21.76
CA HIS A 41 4.49 11.47 -22.07
C HIS A 41 4.67 12.56 -23.13
N LEU A 42 5.68 13.38 -22.95
CA LEU A 42 6.11 14.38 -23.91
C LEU A 42 7.47 14.00 -24.48
N LEU A 43 7.62 14.15 -25.79
CA LEU A 43 8.90 14.32 -26.44
C LEU A 43 9.26 15.79 -26.33
N PHE A 44 10.32 16.10 -25.60
CA PHE A 44 10.85 17.45 -25.48
C PHE A 44 12.06 17.59 -26.41
N MET A 45 12.11 18.70 -27.15
CA MET A 45 13.18 19.02 -28.08
C MET A 45 13.72 20.40 -27.75
N VAL A 46 15.03 20.56 -27.80
CA VAL A 46 15.69 21.87 -27.67
C VAL A 46 16.81 22.00 -28.69
N GLN A 47 16.93 23.19 -29.28
CA GLN A 47 18.13 23.60 -30.02
C GLN A 47 19.09 24.29 -29.04
N PRO A 48 20.21 23.64 -28.64
CA PRO A 48 20.98 24.07 -27.48
C PRO A 48 21.55 25.51 -27.56
N GLU A 49 21.94 25.97 -28.75
CA GLU A 49 22.53 27.30 -28.93
C GLU A 49 21.52 28.46 -28.90
N SER A 50 20.27 28.21 -29.29
CA SER A 50 19.21 29.24 -29.33
C SER A 50 18.21 29.12 -28.20
N THR A 51 18.29 28.03 -27.41
CA THR A 51 17.29 27.58 -26.43
C THR A 51 15.87 27.48 -26.98
N PHE A 52 15.71 27.43 -28.31
CA PHE A 52 14.40 27.20 -28.92
C PHE A 52 13.91 25.79 -28.55
N ILE A 53 12.73 25.73 -27.94
CA ILE A 53 12.11 24.49 -27.49
C ILE A 53 10.90 24.11 -28.34
N HIS A 54 10.65 22.81 -28.44
CA HIS A 54 9.44 22.25 -29.00
C HIS A 54 8.99 21.04 -28.18
N THR A 55 7.68 20.81 -28.10
CA THR A 55 7.13 19.63 -27.42
C THR A 55 6.14 18.90 -28.32
N GLU A 56 6.14 17.57 -28.20
CA GLU A 56 5.19 16.70 -28.89
C GLU A 56 4.60 15.71 -27.88
N MET A 57 3.28 15.60 -27.83
CA MET A 57 2.64 14.54 -27.06
C MET A 57 2.89 13.18 -27.70
N LEU A 58 3.32 12.21 -26.89
CA LEU A 58 3.56 10.84 -27.32
C LEU A 58 2.37 9.95 -26.95
N GLY A 59 1.92 9.16 -27.93
CA GLY A 59 0.66 8.44 -27.85
C GLY A 59 -0.54 9.30 -28.25
N ASN A 60 -1.66 8.64 -28.54
CA ASN A 60 -2.90 9.28 -28.99
C ASN A 60 -3.92 9.50 -27.87
N LYS A 61 -3.68 8.89 -26.69
CA LYS A 61 -4.54 8.98 -25.52
C LYS A 61 -3.68 9.02 -24.25
N PRO A 62 -4.14 9.66 -23.18
CA PRO A 62 -3.50 9.63 -21.87
C PRO A 62 -3.20 8.18 -21.47
N MET A 63 -2.04 7.97 -20.86
CA MET A 63 -1.62 6.66 -20.34
C MET A 63 -1.62 5.49 -21.33
N MET A 64 -1.85 5.65 -22.64
CA MET A 64 -1.70 4.52 -23.57
C MET A 64 -0.23 4.20 -23.81
N PHE A 65 0.60 5.25 -23.94
CA PHE A 65 2.03 5.15 -24.09
C PHE A 65 2.72 5.26 -22.72
N PHE A 66 3.50 4.25 -22.35
CA PHE A 66 4.35 4.22 -21.14
C PHE A 66 5.49 3.23 -21.38
N PRO A 67 6.57 3.66 -22.05
CA PRO A 67 7.66 2.77 -22.41
C PRO A 67 8.48 2.40 -21.17
N GLU A 68 8.75 1.12 -20.99
CA GLU A 68 9.69 0.62 -19.99
C GLU A 68 11.11 0.48 -20.57
N THR A 69 11.27 0.47 -21.90
CA THR A 69 12.57 0.41 -22.58
C THR A 69 12.71 1.43 -23.71
N GLY A 70 13.96 1.77 -24.08
CA GLY A 70 14.23 2.63 -25.24
C GLY A 70 13.67 2.05 -26.55
N LYS A 71 13.63 0.72 -26.68
CA LYS A 71 13.03 0.02 -27.85
C LYS A 71 11.52 0.22 -27.93
N GLU A 72 10.82 0.21 -26.80
CA GLU A 72 9.38 0.49 -26.75
C GLU A 72 9.07 1.96 -27.03
N ALA A 73 9.95 2.88 -26.61
CA ALA A 73 9.79 4.30 -26.85
C ALA A 73 10.04 4.70 -28.32
N ALA A 74 11.01 4.05 -28.96
CA ALA A 74 11.55 4.47 -30.25
C ALA A 74 10.52 4.69 -31.37
N PRO A 75 9.48 3.85 -31.58
CA PRO A 75 8.49 4.07 -32.64
C PRO A 75 7.71 5.38 -32.52
N GLU A 76 7.29 5.75 -31.31
CA GLU A 76 6.54 6.99 -31.08
C GLU A 76 7.48 8.21 -31.07
N VAL A 77 8.69 8.09 -30.52
CA VAL A 77 9.70 9.16 -30.58
C VAL A 77 10.13 9.45 -32.01
N ALA A 78 10.42 8.42 -32.81
CA ALA A 78 10.79 8.59 -34.21
C ALA A 78 9.70 9.31 -35.00
N ARG A 79 8.42 8.95 -34.75
CA ARG A 79 7.28 9.62 -35.36
C ARG A 79 7.16 11.08 -34.91
N GLY A 80 7.31 11.34 -33.61
CA GLY A 80 7.28 12.69 -33.05
C GLY A 80 8.35 13.59 -33.67
N LEU A 81 9.59 13.09 -33.76
CA LEU A 81 10.71 13.81 -34.39
C LEU A 81 10.43 14.12 -35.87
N ILE A 82 10.02 13.12 -36.65
CA ILE A 82 9.72 13.31 -38.08
C ILE A 82 8.58 14.34 -38.26
N ARG A 83 7.51 14.22 -37.47
CA ARG A 83 6.39 15.16 -37.50
C ARG A 83 6.85 16.59 -37.19
N ALA A 84 7.58 16.78 -36.09
CA ALA A 84 8.02 18.08 -35.62
C ALA A 84 8.76 18.87 -36.72
N PHE A 85 9.73 18.24 -37.40
CA PHE A 85 10.48 18.89 -38.48
C PHE A 85 9.66 19.05 -39.78
N LEU A 86 8.77 18.10 -40.10
CA LEU A 86 7.91 18.21 -41.27
C LEU A 86 6.91 19.36 -41.18
N THR A 87 6.42 19.64 -39.97
CA THR A 87 5.43 20.68 -39.71
C THR A 87 6.05 21.99 -39.24
N SER A 88 7.37 22.14 -39.32
CA SER A 88 8.07 23.33 -38.82
C SER A 88 7.69 23.69 -37.38
N PHE A 89 7.57 22.68 -36.51
CA PHE A 89 7.16 22.84 -35.11
C PHE A 89 5.77 23.49 -34.94
N GLY A 90 4.93 23.45 -35.98
CA GLY A 90 3.62 24.10 -36.00
C GLY A 90 3.65 25.56 -36.49
N ASP A 91 4.84 26.12 -36.77
CA ASP A 91 4.99 27.46 -37.29
C ASP A 91 4.89 27.48 -38.82
N SER A 92 3.77 28.00 -39.32
CA SER A 92 3.53 28.17 -40.76
C SER A 92 4.50 29.13 -41.47
N GLY A 93 5.19 30.01 -40.72
CA GLY A 93 6.16 30.96 -41.26
C GLY A 93 7.57 30.41 -41.43
N MET A 94 7.89 29.26 -40.81
CA MET A 94 9.23 28.70 -40.84
C MET A 94 9.36 27.66 -41.96
N THR A 95 10.43 27.75 -42.75
CA THR A 95 10.71 26.74 -43.80
C THR A 95 11.14 25.42 -43.16
N PRO A 96 10.47 24.29 -43.47
CA PRO A 96 10.83 22.98 -42.93
C PRO A 96 12.27 22.60 -43.29
N LEU A 97 13.09 22.30 -42.27
CA LEU A 97 14.47 21.81 -42.43
C LEU A 97 14.65 20.51 -41.65
N ALA A 98 15.35 19.54 -42.23
CA ALA A 98 15.79 18.37 -41.47
C ALA A 98 16.92 18.77 -40.51
N PRO A 99 17.03 18.14 -39.33
CA PRO A 99 18.10 18.42 -38.39
C PRO A 99 19.46 18.09 -39.00
N TRP A 100 20.50 18.82 -38.61
CA TRP A 100 21.87 18.44 -38.92
C TRP A 100 22.30 17.29 -38.01
N LYS A 101 22.07 17.42 -36.70
CA LYS A 101 22.44 16.41 -35.71
C LYS A 101 21.34 16.23 -34.69
N LEU A 102 21.15 14.99 -34.25
CA LEU A 102 20.27 14.64 -33.13
C LEU A 102 21.09 14.07 -31.99
N THR A 103 20.79 14.53 -30.78
CA THR A 103 21.39 14.06 -29.54
C THR A 103 20.33 13.73 -28.51
N THR A 104 20.64 12.82 -27.59
CA THR A 104 19.84 12.55 -26.39
C THR A 104 20.81 12.21 -25.25
N GLU A 105 20.36 12.17 -24.01
CA GLU A 105 21.23 11.79 -22.90
C GLU A 105 21.30 10.29 -22.66
N ASP A 106 20.31 9.52 -23.14
CA ASP A 106 20.14 8.09 -22.86
C ASP A 106 20.66 7.23 -24.02
N THR A 107 21.61 6.34 -23.71
CA THR A 107 22.29 5.50 -24.70
C THR A 107 21.36 4.48 -25.35
N ASP A 108 20.42 3.92 -24.59
CA ASP A 108 19.48 2.90 -25.06
C ASP A 108 18.46 3.53 -26.00
N LEU A 109 17.95 4.71 -25.65
CA LEU A 109 17.06 5.50 -26.49
C LEU A 109 17.76 5.97 -27.77
N ALA A 110 19.00 6.48 -27.68
CA ALA A 110 19.78 6.88 -28.86
C ALA A 110 19.91 5.72 -29.86
N THR A 111 20.28 4.54 -29.35
CA THR A 111 20.45 3.33 -30.16
C THR A 111 19.12 2.88 -30.76
N ALA A 112 18.06 2.84 -29.96
CA ALA A 112 16.76 2.36 -30.38
C ALA A 112 16.08 3.28 -31.42
N VAL A 113 16.12 4.60 -31.22
CA VAL A 113 15.56 5.56 -32.17
C VAL A 113 16.36 5.55 -33.48
N GLY A 114 17.69 5.45 -33.41
CA GLY A 114 18.54 5.30 -34.60
C GLY A 114 18.23 4.04 -35.42
N ALA A 115 17.98 2.92 -34.73
CA ALA A 115 17.55 1.67 -35.35
C ALA A 115 16.15 1.78 -35.97
N GLU A 116 15.21 2.43 -35.30
CA GLU A 116 13.85 2.64 -35.83
C GLU A 116 13.85 3.60 -37.04
N PHE A 117 14.64 4.67 -37.01
CA PHE A 117 14.89 5.53 -38.19
C PHE A 117 15.43 4.74 -39.37
N LYS A 118 16.41 3.87 -39.15
CA LYS A 118 16.94 2.99 -40.20
C LYS A 118 15.85 2.07 -40.76
N LYS A 119 15.02 1.48 -39.90
CA LYS A 119 13.90 0.61 -40.29
C LYS A 119 12.83 1.35 -41.10
N LEU A 120 12.55 2.60 -40.76
CA LEU A 120 11.58 3.45 -41.46
C LEU A 120 12.10 3.97 -42.82
N GLY A 121 13.40 3.84 -43.07
CA GLY A 121 14.04 4.34 -44.29
C GLY A 121 14.46 5.81 -44.22
N VAL A 122 14.66 6.36 -43.01
CA VAL A 122 15.24 7.69 -42.81
C VAL A 122 16.68 7.71 -43.33
N ARG A 123 17.12 8.86 -43.86
CA ARG A 123 18.49 9.07 -44.36
C ARG A 123 19.57 8.70 -43.34
N LYS A 124 20.64 8.07 -43.82
CA LYS A 124 21.66 7.36 -43.01
C LYS A 124 22.35 8.28 -41.99
N GLU A 125 22.50 9.55 -42.31
CA GLU A 125 23.15 10.55 -41.46
C GLU A 125 22.37 10.78 -40.15
N LEU A 126 21.04 10.65 -40.18
CA LEU A 126 20.17 10.84 -39.02
C LEU A 126 19.94 9.56 -38.21
N CYS A 127 20.25 8.40 -38.77
CA CYS A 127 20.18 7.12 -38.04
C CYS A 127 21.26 7.00 -36.96
N LYS A 128 22.28 7.87 -36.96
CA LYS A 128 23.33 7.91 -35.93
C LYS A 128 23.03 9.02 -34.91
N ILE A 129 22.29 8.65 -33.87
CA ILE A 129 21.99 9.57 -32.75
C ILE A 129 23.14 9.52 -31.75
N SER A 130 23.63 10.69 -31.36
CA SER A 130 24.76 10.80 -30.42
C SER A 130 24.27 11.00 -28.98
N VAL A 131 25.06 10.55 -28.01
CA VAL A 131 24.81 10.85 -26.59
C VAL A 131 25.48 12.19 -26.23
N SER A 132 24.78 13.08 -25.54
CA SER A 132 25.34 14.36 -25.07
C SER A 132 24.80 14.76 -23.70
N HIS A 133 25.68 14.83 -22.70
CA HIS A 133 25.34 15.28 -21.35
C HIS A 133 25.32 16.80 -21.20
N SER A 134 26.14 17.53 -21.96
CA SER A 134 26.12 18.99 -21.98
C SER A 134 24.80 19.53 -22.49
N ASN A 135 24.29 18.95 -23.58
CA ASN A 135 22.99 19.33 -24.14
C ASN A 135 21.83 18.90 -23.23
N ALA A 136 22.00 17.81 -22.47
CA ALA A 136 21.01 17.38 -21.47
C ALA A 136 20.85 18.39 -20.32
N ALA A 137 21.95 19.04 -19.91
CA ALA A 137 21.88 20.10 -18.91
C ALA A 137 21.06 21.30 -19.41
N ILE A 138 21.29 21.73 -20.65
CA ILE A 138 20.51 22.80 -21.30
C ILE A 138 19.04 22.39 -21.44
N ALA A 139 18.77 21.15 -21.86
CA ALA A 139 17.41 20.63 -21.97
C ALA A 139 16.69 20.59 -20.61
N ARG A 140 17.40 20.33 -19.51
CA ARG A 140 16.82 20.37 -18.17
C ARG A 140 16.38 21.77 -17.79
N GLU A 141 17.26 22.75 -17.94
CA GLU A 141 17.00 24.16 -17.64
C GLU A 141 15.85 24.71 -18.50
N SER A 142 15.92 24.54 -19.82
CA SER A 142 14.86 25.01 -20.72
C SER A 142 13.51 24.34 -20.47
N PHE A 143 13.50 23.08 -20.04
CA PHE A 143 12.25 22.41 -19.67
C PHE A 143 11.70 22.90 -18.33
N GLU A 144 12.56 23.22 -17.36
CA GLU A 144 12.12 23.78 -16.08
C GLU A 144 11.40 25.11 -16.27
N ASP A 145 11.94 26.00 -17.11
CA ASP A 145 11.27 27.25 -17.49
C ASP A 145 9.91 26.99 -18.18
N PHE A 146 9.90 26.08 -19.15
CA PHE A 146 8.66 25.67 -19.83
C PHE A 146 7.62 25.12 -18.86
N PHE A 147 8.03 24.25 -17.94
CA PHE A 147 7.14 23.60 -16.99
C PHE A 147 6.61 24.59 -15.94
N ASN A 148 7.44 25.53 -15.49
CA ASN A 148 6.99 26.64 -14.64
C ASN A 148 5.96 27.52 -15.36
N GLY A 149 6.16 27.77 -16.66
CA GLY A 149 5.15 28.39 -17.52
C GLY A 149 3.85 27.59 -17.56
N LEU A 150 3.92 26.27 -17.77
CA LEU A 150 2.75 25.39 -17.81
C LEU A 150 1.97 25.42 -16.48
N LYS A 151 2.67 25.32 -15.34
CA LYS A 151 2.03 25.40 -14.00
C LYS A 151 1.26 26.70 -13.81
N SER A 152 1.81 27.82 -14.28
CA SER A 152 1.16 29.13 -14.21
C SER A 152 -0.15 29.17 -15.03
N HIS A 153 -0.18 28.51 -16.19
CA HIS A 153 -1.39 28.41 -17.02
C HIS A 153 -2.47 27.48 -16.43
N MET A 154 -2.07 26.53 -15.57
CA MET A 154 -2.99 25.61 -14.91
C MET A 154 -3.66 26.21 -13.65
N ASN A 155 -3.48 27.51 -13.40
CA ASN A 155 -4.02 28.23 -12.24
C ASN A 155 -3.62 27.61 -10.89
N PHE A 156 -2.42 27.01 -10.80
CA PHE A 156 -1.87 26.65 -9.50
C PHE A 156 -1.59 27.91 -8.68
N SER A 157 -1.91 27.89 -7.38
CA SER A 157 -1.42 28.92 -6.46
C SER A 157 0.12 28.88 -6.41
N GLU A 158 0.76 29.96 -5.97
CA GLU A 158 2.23 30.02 -5.89
C GLU A 158 2.80 28.87 -5.04
N ILE A 159 2.18 28.58 -3.89
CA ILE A 159 2.55 27.46 -3.01
C ILE A 159 2.35 26.11 -3.71
N ALA A 160 1.24 25.93 -4.43
CA ALA A 160 0.97 24.69 -5.17
C ALA A 160 1.96 24.51 -6.34
N SER A 161 2.27 25.60 -7.05
CA SER A 161 3.23 25.60 -8.16
C SER A 161 4.65 25.24 -7.68
N ALA A 162 5.06 25.73 -6.51
CA ALA A 162 6.34 25.37 -5.90
C ALA A 162 6.40 23.90 -5.45
N ALA A 163 5.26 23.33 -5.02
CA ALA A 163 5.18 21.94 -4.58
C ALA A 163 5.24 20.93 -5.74
N VAL A 164 4.77 21.30 -6.93
CA VAL A 164 4.78 20.43 -8.12
C VAL A 164 6.18 20.35 -8.72
N SER A 165 6.83 19.19 -8.49
CA SER A 165 8.16 18.89 -8.99
C SER A 165 8.21 18.86 -10.51
N CYS A 166 9.28 19.41 -11.08
CA CYS A 166 9.54 19.38 -12.52
C CYS A 166 9.92 17.95 -12.94
N PRO A 167 9.24 17.35 -13.94
CA PRO A 167 9.60 16.03 -14.45
C PRO A 167 11.03 15.95 -15.00
N GLU A 168 11.75 14.91 -14.56
CA GLU A 168 13.04 14.54 -15.14
C GLU A 168 12.86 13.79 -16.47
N SER A 169 13.93 13.79 -17.26
CA SER A 169 14.05 12.95 -18.44
C SER A 169 14.10 11.46 -18.07
N ILE A 170 13.44 10.64 -18.88
CA ILE A 170 13.34 9.21 -18.67
C ILE A 170 14.63 8.54 -19.18
N ALA A 171 15.46 8.07 -18.25
CA ALA A 171 16.62 7.24 -18.55
C ALA A 171 16.25 5.74 -18.59
N PHE A 172 16.53 5.05 -19.70
CA PHE A 172 16.26 3.60 -19.83
C PHE A 172 17.48 2.74 -19.47
N ARG A 173 18.69 3.28 -19.63
CA ARG A 173 19.98 2.54 -19.54
C ARG A 173 20.27 1.82 -18.22
N ASN A 174 19.51 2.08 -17.15
CA ASN A 174 19.66 1.45 -15.84
C ASN A 174 18.32 0.93 -15.29
N PHE A 175 17.31 0.76 -16.14
CA PHE A 175 16.03 0.20 -15.74
C PHE A 175 15.95 -1.27 -16.13
N THR A 176 15.65 -2.13 -15.17
CA THR A 176 15.21 -3.49 -15.47
C THR A 176 13.72 -3.56 -15.14
N PRO A 177 12.84 -3.69 -16.14
CA PRO A 177 11.42 -3.87 -15.89
C PRO A 177 11.19 -5.10 -14.99
N PRO A 178 10.18 -5.07 -14.10
CA PRO A 178 9.79 -6.25 -13.33
C PRO A 178 9.47 -7.45 -14.23
N SER A 179 9.59 -8.66 -13.68
CA SER A 179 9.22 -9.89 -14.38
C SER A 179 7.76 -9.85 -14.87
N SER A 180 7.47 -10.56 -15.96
CA SER A 180 6.10 -10.69 -16.48
C SER A 180 5.16 -11.49 -15.59
N VAL A 181 5.73 -12.34 -14.73
CA VAL A 181 4.98 -13.11 -13.72
C VAL A 181 4.84 -12.25 -12.47
N SER A 182 3.61 -12.07 -11.98
CA SER A 182 3.38 -11.38 -10.72
C SER A 182 4.07 -12.10 -9.57
N ARG A 183 4.54 -11.36 -8.55
CA ARG A 183 5.14 -11.93 -7.33
C ARG A 183 4.29 -13.01 -6.67
N ALA A 184 2.96 -12.86 -6.70
CA ALA A 184 2.03 -13.84 -6.16
C ALA A 184 2.17 -15.20 -6.89
N ALA A 185 2.19 -15.18 -8.21
CA ALA A 185 2.42 -16.37 -9.03
C ALA A 185 3.88 -16.87 -8.93
N ALA A 186 4.87 -15.98 -8.79
CA ALA A 186 6.25 -16.41 -8.57
C ALA A 186 6.46 -17.12 -7.22
N SER A 187 5.69 -16.75 -6.18
CA SER A 187 5.80 -17.34 -4.85
C SER A 187 5.24 -18.78 -4.77
N THR A 188 4.36 -19.18 -5.69
CA THR A 188 3.85 -20.55 -5.78
C THR A 188 4.82 -21.50 -6.51
N HIS A 189 5.78 -20.97 -7.27
CA HIS A 189 6.78 -21.74 -8.03
C HIS A 189 7.98 -22.27 -7.21
N ARG A 190 7.86 -22.48 -5.88
CA ARG A 190 9.01 -22.89 -5.06
C ARG A 190 9.40 -24.39 -5.26
N GLU A 191 10.62 -24.57 -5.79
CA GLU A 191 11.57 -25.70 -5.70
C GLU A 191 11.20 -27.11 -6.17
N GLY A 192 9.95 -27.40 -6.51
CA GLY A 192 9.61 -28.60 -7.28
C GLY A 192 9.38 -28.23 -8.74
N GLY A 193 10.26 -28.60 -9.67
CA GLY A 193 10.16 -28.29 -11.11
C GLY A 193 8.98 -28.93 -11.86
N GLY A 194 7.78 -28.94 -11.26
CA GLY A 194 6.53 -29.29 -11.90
C GLY A 194 5.81 -28.05 -12.41
N ASP A 195 5.02 -28.22 -13.48
CA ASP A 195 4.09 -27.21 -13.98
C ASP A 195 3.27 -26.64 -12.82
N SER A 196 3.21 -25.30 -12.66
CA SER A 196 2.32 -24.70 -11.66
C SER A 196 0.91 -25.16 -11.97
N SER A 197 0.25 -25.73 -10.95
CA SER A 197 -1.07 -26.31 -11.17
C SER A 197 -2.03 -25.21 -11.63
N SER A 198 -2.89 -25.51 -12.61
CA SER A 198 -3.93 -24.58 -13.09
C SER A 198 -4.77 -23.98 -11.94
N PHE A 199 -4.87 -24.70 -10.82
CA PHE A 199 -5.48 -24.23 -9.57
C PHE A 199 -4.73 -23.05 -8.92
N GLU A 200 -3.39 -23.07 -8.85
CA GLU A 200 -2.59 -22.00 -8.22
C GLU A 200 -2.69 -20.69 -9.01
N THR A 201 -2.58 -20.78 -10.34
CA THR A 201 -2.72 -19.61 -11.23
C THR A 201 -4.15 -19.07 -11.22
N ALA A 202 -5.16 -19.94 -11.11
CA ALA A 202 -6.55 -19.54 -10.92
C ALA A 202 -6.80 -18.87 -9.56
N LEU A 203 -6.24 -19.39 -8.47
CA LEU A 203 -6.31 -18.77 -7.14
C LEU A 203 -5.64 -17.39 -7.14
N ALA A 204 -4.47 -17.25 -7.77
CA ALA A 204 -3.78 -15.97 -7.92
C ALA A 204 -4.64 -14.97 -8.71
N TYR A 205 -5.25 -15.40 -9.82
CA TYR A 205 -6.21 -14.61 -10.59
C TYR A 205 -7.39 -14.13 -9.72
N VAL A 206 -8.05 -15.03 -8.98
CA VAL A 206 -9.20 -14.71 -8.12
C VAL A 206 -8.79 -13.69 -7.05
N ASN A 207 -7.66 -13.91 -6.37
CA ASN A 207 -7.17 -13.02 -5.34
C ASN A 207 -6.89 -11.61 -5.87
N ILE A 208 -6.15 -11.49 -6.98
CA ILE A 208 -5.85 -10.19 -7.59
C ILE A 208 -7.14 -9.50 -8.03
N ARG A 209 -8.04 -10.22 -8.71
CA ARG A 209 -9.32 -9.68 -9.16
C ARG A 209 -10.13 -9.15 -7.98
N LYS A 210 -10.21 -9.90 -6.87
CA LYS A 210 -10.92 -9.47 -5.65
C LYS A 210 -10.32 -8.23 -5.01
N ASN A 211 -9.00 -8.12 -4.97
CA ASN A 211 -8.34 -6.92 -4.47
C ASN A 211 -8.62 -5.68 -5.31
N CYS A 212 -9.04 -5.87 -6.57
CA CYS A 212 -9.42 -4.78 -7.46
C CYS A 212 -10.91 -4.38 -7.35
N ILE A 213 -11.77 -5.16 -6.70
CA ILE A 213 -13.20 -4.85 -6.59
C ILE A 213 -13.42 -3.75 -5.55
N PRO A 214 -14.08 -2.63 -5.90
CA PRO A 214 -14.43 -1.60 -4.94
C PRO A 214 -15.40 -2.11 -3.87
N ILE A 215 -15.03 -1.97 -2.60
CA ILE A 215 -15.86 -2.35 -1.45
C ILE A 215 -16.19 -1.13 -0.58
N ASP A 216 -17.30 -1.23 0.13
CA ASP A 216 -17.66 -0.26 1.16
C ASP A 216 -17.02 -0.70 2.48
N PHE A 217 -15.92 -0.04 2.84
CA PHE A 217 -15.15 -0.34 4.06
C PHE A 217 -15.91 -0.02 5.36
N SER A 218 -17.03 0.71 5.30
CA SER A 218 -17.87 0.96 6.47
C SER A 218 -18.69 -0.28 6.88
N LYS A 219 -18.85 -1.24 5.95
CA LYS A 219 -19.59 -2.48 6.19
C LYS A 219 -18.72 -3.54 6.86
N PRO A 220 -19.33 -4.43 7.67
CA PRO A 220 -18.61 -5.56 8.26
C PRO A 220 -17.97 -6.44 7.17
N VAL A 221 -16.80 -6.99 7.48
CA VAL A 221 -16.12 -7.95 6.62
C VAL A 221 -16.98 -9.19 6.46
N ASP A 222 -17.17 -9.65 5.22
CA ASP A 222 -17.90 -10.88 4.93
C ASP A 222 -17.06 -12.10 5.35
N HIS A 223 -17.39 -12.69 6.50
CA HIS A 223 -16.73 -13.89 7.03
C HIS A 223 -16.96 -15.14 6.18
N THR A 224 -17.89 -15.13 5.21
CA THR A 224 -18.15 -16.27 4.32
C THR A 224 -17.19 -16.33 3.13
N TRP A 225 -16.26 -15.39 3.03
CA TRP A 225 -15.32 -15.26 1.91
C TRP A 225 -14.52 -16.55 1.62
N GLY A 226 -13.96 -17.18 2.65
CA GLY A 226 -13.17 -18.40 2.48
C GLY A 226 -13.96 -19.58 1.90
N ALA A 227 -15.26 -19.66 2.19
CA ALA A 227 -16.12 -20.70 1.61
C ALA A 227 -16.48 -20.42 0.14
N ARG A 228 -16.54 -19.14 -0.26
CA ARG A 228 -16.88 -18.74 -1.63
C ARG A 228 -15.70 -18.81 -2.59
N ILE A 229 -14.47 -18.68 -2.10
CA ILE A 229 -13.28 -18.64 -2.96
C ILE A 229 -13.11 -19.91 -3.80
N MET A 230 -13.38 -21.09 -3.23
CA MET A 230 -13.27 -22.35 -3.94
C MET A 230 -14.24 -22.44 -5.12
N LYS A 231 -15.50 -22.03 -4.89
CA LYS A 231 -16.49 -21.95 -5.95
C LYS A 231 -16.07 -20.97 -7.06
N GLU A 232 -15.51 -19.82 -6.69
CA GLU A 232 -15.04 -18.85 -7.68
C GLU A 232 -13.86 -19.36 -8.50
N ILE A 233 -12.97 -20.16 -7.91
CA ILE A 233 -11.90 -20.84 -8.64
C ILE A 233 -12.50 -21.81 -9.65
N ASP A 234 -13.46 -22.64 -9.24
CA ASP A 234 -14.16 -23.57 -10.14
C ASP A 234 -14.85 -22.82 -11.30
N ASP A 235 -15.53 -21.71 -10.99
CA ASP A 235 -16.19 -20.84 -11.97
C ASP A 235 -15.17 -20.24 -12.96
N VAL A 236 -14.00 -19.80 -12.48
CA VAL A 236 -12.91 -19.27 -13.32
C VAL A 236 -12.34 -20.37 -14.22
N LEU A 237 -12.08 -21.56 -13.70
CA LEU A 237 -11.57 -22.69 -14.48
C LEU A 237 -12.57 -23.11 -15.57
N ALA A 238 -13.87 -23.15 -15.24
CA ALA A 238 -14.93 -23.41 -16.21
C ALA A 238 -15.00 -22.32 -17.29
N MET A 239 -14.88 -21.05 -16.88
CA MET A 239 -14.87 -19.90 -17.77
C MET A 239 -13.69 -19.95 -18.76
N ILE A 240 -12.49 -20.29 -18.28
CA ILE A 240 -11.29 -20.43 -19.14
C ILE A 240 -11.46 -21.55 -20.15
N LYS A 241 -12.00 -22.70 -19.73
CA LYS A 241 -12.30 -23.81 -20.66
C LYS A 241 -13.26 -23.39 -21.78
N SER A 242 -14.22 -22.52 -21.48
CA SER A 242 -15.16 -21.98 -22.48
C SER A 242 -14.57 -20.88 -23.37
N LYS A 243 -13.54 -20.16 -22.87
CA LYS A 243 -12.89 -19.04 -23.55
C LYS A 243 -11.36 -19.21 -23.54
N PRO A 244 -10.81 -20.06 -24.42
CA PRO A 244 -9.36 -20.22 -24.58
C PRO A 244 -8.68 -18.92 -25.07
N GLU A 245 -7.34 -18.86 -24.93
CA GLU A 245 -6.52 -17.66 -25.19
C GLU A 245 -6.79 -17.04 -26.56
N ASN A 246 -6.87 -17.83 -27.63
CA ASN A 246 -7.08 -17.32 -28.98
C ASN A 246 -8.43 -16.58 -29.14
N ILE A 247 -9.47 -17.04 -28.45
CA ILE A 247 -10.80 -16.41 -28.50
C ILE A 247 -10.81 -15.13 -27.68
N ILE A 248 -10.37 -15.20 -26.41
CA ILE A 248 -10.38 -14.02 -25.54
C ILE A 248 -9.48 -12.92 -26.07
N LYS A 249 -8.31 -13.27 -26.64
CA LYS A 249 -7.42 -12.33 -27.30
C LYS A 249 -8.09 -11.65 -28.49
N ALA A 250 -8.77 -12.41 -29.35
CA ALA A 250 -9.46 -11.84 -30.51
C ALA A 250 -10.59 -10.89 -30.09
N GLU A 251 -11.38 -11.24 -29.07
CA GLU A 251 -12.42 -10.36 -28.52
C GLU A 251 -11.82 -9.08 -27.89
N ALA A 252 -10.72 -9.21 -27.16
CA ALA A 252 -10.01 -8.07 -26.56
C ALA A 252 -9.40 -7.14 -27.62
N ASP A 253 -8.78 -7.71 -28.66
CA ASP A 253 -8.26 -6.97 -29.83
C ASP A 253 -9.37 -6.23 -30.59
N ALA A 254 -10.59 -6.77 -30.59
CA ALA A 254 -11.78 -6.13 -31.17
C ALA A 254 -12.33 -4.97 -30.33
N GLY A 255 -11.72 -4.65 -29.18
CA GLY A 255 -12.10 -3.51 -28.35
C GLY A 255 -13.03 -3.83 -27.19
N ASN A 256 -13.40 -5.09 -26.96
CA ASN A 256 -14.28 -5.45 -25.84
C ASN A 256 -13.56 -5.28 -24.49
N SER A 257 -14.04 -4.37 -23.65
CA SER A 257 -13.41 -4.04 -22.36
C SER A 257 -13.47 -5.15 -21.31
N GLU A 258 -14.50 -6.00 -21.34
CA GLU A 258 -14.62 -7.11 -20.39
C GLU A 258 -13.57 -8.19 -20.67
N THR A 259 -13.41 -8.53 -21.94
CA THR A 259 -12.43 -9.54 -22.36
C THR A 259 -11.01 -8.99 -22.31
N ALA A 260 -10.81 -7.69 -22.56
CA ALA A 260 -9.53 -7.02 -22.30
C ALA A 260 -9.17 -7.06 -20.81
N LEU A 261 -10.12 -6.79 -19.91
CA LEU A 261 -9.86 -6.88 -18.47
C LEU A 261 -9.50 -8.32 -18.05
N ASP A 262 -10.28 -9.31 -18.49
CA ASP A 262 -10.01 -10.72 -18.18
C ASP A 262 -8.67 -11.18 -18.76
N TYR A 263 -8.38 -10.89 -20.04
CA TYR A 263 -7.12 -11.27 -20.66
C TYR A 263 -5.92 -10.58 -20.00
N GLY A 264 -6.06 -9.32 -19.58
CA GLY A 264 -5.06 -8.61 -18.79
C GLY A 264 -4.72 -9.33 -17.47
N PHE A 265 -5.74 -9.82 -16.75
CA PHE A 265 -5.49 -10.62 -15.54
C PHE A 265 -4.85 -11.99 -15.85
N ARG A 266 -5.25 -12.66 -16.94
CA ARG A 266 -4.64 -13.94 -17.33
C ARG A 266 -3.16 -13.77 -17.69
N LEU A 267 -2.84 -12.78 -18.51
CA LEU A 267 -1.45 -12.44 -18.91
C LEU A 267 -0.57 -12.05 -17.72
N ARG A 268 -1.16 -11.49 -16.66
CA ARG A 268 -0.43 -11.16 -15.42
C ARG A 268 -0.08 -12.39 -14.59
N ASN A 269 -0.94 -13.39 -14.58
CA ASN A 269 -0.84 -14.58 -13.72
C ASN A 269 -0.33 -15.82 -14.44
N GLY A 270 -0.25 -15.81 -15.78
CA GLY A 270 0.08 -17.01 -16.57
C GLY A 270 -1.05 -18.03 -16.64
N LEU A 271 -2.30 -17.59 -16.53
CA LEU A 271 -3.45 -18.48 -16.46
C LEU A 271 -3.89 -18.93 -17.87
N GLU A 272 -3.44 -20.13 -18.26
CA GLU A 272 -3.64 -20.71 -19.62
C GLU A 272 -3.15 -19.79 -20.76
N CYS A 273 -2.16 -18.95 -20.48
CA CYS A 273 -1.49 -18.09 -21.46
C CYS A 273 -0.07 -17.75 -21.00
N THR A 274 0.82 -17.38 -21.93
CA THR A 274 2.18 -16.97 -21.58
C THR A 274 2.16 -15.58 -20.91
N PRO A 275 2.74 -15.42 -19.69
CA PRO A 275 2.79 -14.14 -19.02
C PRO A 275 3.46 -13.04 -19.85
N ASN A 276 2.83 -11.86 -19.97
CA ASN A 276 3.40 -10.75 -20.74
C ASN A 276 3.05 -9.40 -20.11
N ARG A 277 4.06 -8.76 -19.48
CA ARG A 277 3.90 -7.51 -18.74
C ARG A 277 3.36 -6.36 -19.60
N ALA A 278 3.90 -6.19 -20.80
CA ALA A 278 3.53 -5.10 -21.70
C ALA A 278 2.10 -5.28 -22.24
N LEU A 279 1.73 -6.50 -22.62
CA LEU A 279 0.37 -6.81 -23.07
C LEU A 279 -0.65 -6.72 -21.92
N THR A 280 -0.31 -7.21 -20.72
CA THR A 280 -1.12 -7.02 -19.50
C THR A 280 -1.51 -5.55 -19.34
N ARG A 281 -0.51 -4.66 -19.35
CA ARG A 281 -0.77 -3.23 -19.24
C ARG A 281 -1.67 -2.71 -20.35
N ARG A 282 -1.36 -3.06 -21.60
CA ARG A 282 -2.13 -2.60 -22.77
C ARG A 282 -3.62 -2.91 -22.62
N TYR A 283 -3.97 -4.15 -22.29
CA TYR A 283 -5.37 -4.53 -22.16
C TYR A 283 -6.04 -3.97 -20.90
N LEU A 284 -5.32 -3.87 -19.79
CA LEU A 284 -5.86 -3.23 -18.59
C LEU A 284 -6.12 -1.72 -18.81
N VAL A 285 -5.21 -1.00 -19.48
CA VAL A 285 -5.42 0.41 -19.85
C VAL A 285 -6.59 0.54 -20.83
N GLN A 286 -6.70 -0.35 -21.82
CA GLN A 286 -7.85 -0.38 -22.72
C GLN A 286 -9.18 -0.51 -21.97
N ALA A 287 -9.26 -1.43 -20.99
CA ALA A 287 -10.46 -1.61 -20.19
C ALA A 287 -10.74 -0.43 -19.24
N ALA A 288 -9.71 0.22 -18.71
CA ALA A 288 -9.82 1.37 -17.82
C ALA A 288 -10.35 2.63 -18.54
N LEU A 289 -9.86 2.86 -19.76
CA LEU A 289 -10.14 4.05 -20.56
C LEU A 289 -11.32 3.89 -21.53
N ASP A 290 -11.97 2.72 -21.58
CA ASP A 290 -13.20 2.51 -22.35
C ASP A 290 -14.35 3.29 -21.69
N THR A 291 -14.74 4.41 -22.28
CA THR A 291 -15.81 5.28 -21.77
C THR A 291 -17.19 4.64 -21.84
N ASP A 292 -17.37 3.64 -22.70
CA ASP A 292 -18.64 2.95 -22.89
C ASP A 292 -18.80 1.76 -21.91
N ALA A 293 -17.72 1.37 -21.24
CA ALA A 293 -17.75 0.34 -20.20
C ALA A 293 -18.43 0.83 -18.90
N PRO A 294 -19.09 -0.07 -18.14
CA PRO A 294 -19.60 0.25 -16.81
C PRO A 294 -18.50 0.78 -15.89
N ALA A 295 -18.83 1.78 -15.08
CA ALA A 295 -17.89 2.44 -14.17
C ALA A 295 -17.19 1.47 -13.22
N GLU A 296 -17.89 0.44 -12.73
CA GLU A 296 -17.31 -0.62 -11.90
C GLU A 296 -16.21 -1.40 -12.61
N ARG A 297 -16.42 -1.77 -13.89
CA ARG A 297 -15.41 -2.49 -14.69
C ARG A 297 -14.17 -1.62 -14.89
N ARG A 298 -14.36 -0.34 -15.20
CA ARG A 298 -13.27 0.63 -15.34
C ARG A 298 -12.51 0.80 -14.02
N SER A 299 -13.23 0.90 -12.89
CA SER A 299 -12.64 1.01 -11.54
C SER A 299 -11.78 -0.22 -11.19
N ILE A 300 -12.24 -1.43 -11.54
CA ILE A 300 -11.46 -2.67 -11.38
C ILE A 300 -10.20 -2.63 -12.25
N ALA A 301 -10.30 -2.20 -13.51
CA ALA A 301 -9.15 -2.10 -14.41
C ALA A 301 -8.12 -1.08 -13.92
N HIS A 302 -8.57 0.10 -13.46
CA HIS A 302 -7.71 1.09 -12.81
C HIS A 302 -7.04 0.50 -11.57
N SER A 303 -7.78 -0.23 -10.72
CA SER A 303 -7.22 -0.87 -9.53
C SER A 303 -6.15 -1.92 -9.85
N ALA A 304 -6.34 -2.70 -10.93
CA ALA A 304 -5.38 -3.69 -11.37
C ALA A 304 -4.05 -3.08 -11.85
N LEU A 305 -4.10 -1.85 -12.40
CA LEU A 305 -2.93 -1.12 -12.85
C LEU A 305 -2.08 -0.59 -11.69
N ILE A 306 -2.67 -0.31 -10.52
CA ILE A 306 -1.94 0.14 -9.33
C ILE A 306 -0.81 -0.83 -9.01
N ASP A 307 -1.15 -2.12 -8.88
CA ASP A 307 -0.14 -3.14 -8.59
C ASP A 307 0.86 -3.28 -9.75
N TRP A 308 0.39 -3.22 -11.01
CA TRP A 308 1.28 -3.29 -12.17
C TRP A 308 2.38 -2.21 -12.11
N TYR A 309 2.03 -0.99 -11.68
CA TYR A 309 2.96 0.12 -11.51
C TYR A 309 3.83 0.01 -10.24
N THR A 310 3.40 -0.76 -9.23
CA THR A 310 4.10 -0.87 -7.93
C THR A 310 4.82 -2.20 -7.71
N GLU A 311 4.81 -3.10 -8.68
CA GLU A 311 5.49 -4.41 -8.61
C GLU A 311 7.04 -4.35 -8.61
N SER A 312 7.66 -3.19 -8.83
CA SER A 312 9.13 -3.02 -8.80
C SER A 312 9.67 -2.90 -7.38
N ASN A 313 10.59 -3.79 -6.98
CA ASN A 313 11.17 -3.82 -5.64
C ASN A 313 12.45 -2.97 -5.48
N GLU A 314 13.14 -2.58 -6.56
CA GLU A 314 14.52 -2.05 -6.47
C GLU A 314 14.69 -0.61 -7.00
N ASP A 315 13.84 -0.16 -7.92
CA ASP A 315 13.88 1.19 -8.50
C ASP A 315 12.45 1.70 -8.71
N PHE A 316 11.87 2.29 -7.65
CA PHE A 316 10.53 2.84 -7.69
C PHE A 316 10.56 4.29 -8.19
N ARG A 317 10.64 4.43 -9.50
CA ARG A 317 10.77 5.74 -10.16
C ARG A 317 9.54 6.59 -9.98
N HIS A 318 9.75 7.91 -9.88
CA HIS A 318 8.69 8.90 -9.71
C HIS A 318 7.54 8.75 -10.71
N ARG A 319 7.81 8.46 -12.00
CA ARG A 319 6.75 8.24 -13.00
C ARG A 319 5.82 7.06 -12.70
N TYR A 320 6.32 5.99 -12.06
CA TYR A 320 5.51 4.83 -11.66
C TYR A 320 4.66 5.16 -10.44
N LEU A 321 5.22 5.88 -9.47
CA LEU A 321 4.49 6.40 -8.31
C LEU A 321 3.31 7.27 -8.76
N GLN A 322 3.56 8.25 -9.62
CA GLN A 322 2.52 9.15 -10.11
C GLN A 322 1.46 8.42 -10.96
N ALA A 323 1.88 7.50 -11.83
CA ALA A 323 0.96 6.67 -12.60
C ALA A 323 0.06 5.80 -11.70
N ALA A 324 0.64 5.14 -10.70
CA ALA A 324 -0.11 4.34 -9.72
C ALA A 324 -1.11 5.21 -8.94
N ALA A 325 -0.69 6.40 -8.51
CA ALA A 325 -1.55 7.33 -7.79
C ALA A 325 -2.71 7.83 -8.65
N TRP A 326 -2.46 8.16 -9.92
CA TRP A 326 -3.51 8.51 -10.86
C TRP A 326 -4.53 7.37 -11.04
N HIS A 327 -4.06 6.14 -11.28
CA HIS A 327 -4.96 4.98 -11.40
C HIS A 327 -5.74 4.72 -10.12
N ALA A 328 -5.11 4.83 -8.95
CA ALA A 328 -5.78 4.68 -7.66
C ALA A 328 -6.87 5.75 -7.46
N ASN A 329 -6.57 7.00 -7.78
CA ASN A 329 -7.52 8.11 -7.71
C ASN A 329 -8.71 7.94 -8.68
N GLU A 330 -8.45 7.56 -9.93
CA GLU A 330 -9.51 7.27 -10.91
C GLU A 330 -10.39 6.08 -10.48
N SER A 331 -9.81 5.05 -9.85
CA SER A 331 -10.58 3.91 -9.35
C SER A 331 -11.61 4.33 -8.30
N VAL A 332 -11.26 5.30 -7.43
CA VAL A 332 -12.15 5.85 -6.39
C VAL A 332 -13.22 6.74 -7.01
N LYS A 333 -12.84 7.63 -7.95
CA LYS A 333 -13.80 8.49 -8.68
C LYS A 333 -14.92 7.70 -9.34
N LEU A 334 -14.56 6.57 -9.96
CA LEU A 334 -15.49 5.69 -10.67
C LEU A 334 -16.41 4.88 -9.75
N ALA A 335 -16.09 4.79 -8.45
CA ALA A 335 -16.87 4.04 -7.48
C ALA A 335 -17.14 4.86 -6.19
N PRO A 336 -17.95 5.96 -6.26
CA PRO A 336 -18.18 6.83 -5.11
C PRO A 336 -18.66 6.08 -3.87
N GLY A 337 -18.00 6.34 -2.73
CA GLY A 337 -18.30 5.69 -1.45
C GLY A 337 -17.75 4.26 -1.31
N LYS A 338 -17.13 3.71 -2.36
CA LYS A 338 -16.41 2.45 -2.34
C LYS A 338 -14.95 2.67 -2.68
N THR A 339 -14.08 1.77 -2.25
CA THR A 339 -12.66 1.79 -2.62
C THR A 339 -12.17 0.36 -2.73
N SER A 340 -11.33 0.07 -3.72
CA SER A 340 -10.76 -1.26 -3.84
C SER A 340 -9.69 -1.49 -2.74
N PRO A 341 -9.54 -2.73 -2.24
CA PRO A 341 -8.42 -3.07 -1.37
C PRO A 341 -7.06 -2.67 -1.95
N ALA A 342 -6.84 -2.85 -3.26
CA ALA A 342 -5.61 -2.45 -3.95
C ALA A 342 -5.33 -0.94 -3.81
N ALA A 343 -6.33 -0.09 -4.10
CA ALA A 343 -6.18 1.36 -3.95
C ALA A 343 -5.95 1.78 -2.49
N MET A 344 -6.63 1.15 -1.53
CA MET A 344 -6.47 1.46 -0.11
C MET A 344 -5.08 1.06 0.41
N VAL A 345 -4.61 -0.15 0.06
CA VAL A 345 -3.28 -0.64 0.43
C VAL A 345 -2.19 0.25 -0.17
N TYR A 346 -2.33 0.63 -1.43
CA TYR A 346 -1.43 1.59 -2.08
C TYR A 346 -1.42 2.95 -1.37
N ALA A 347 -2.60 3.51 -1.08
CA ALA A 347 -2.73 4.80 -0.42
C ALA A 347 -2.02 4.80 0.95
N GLN A 348 -2.22 3.73 1.73
CA GLN A 348 -1.66 3.60 3.08
C GLN A 348 -0.16 3.33 3.09
N ASN A 349 0.31 2.41 2.24
CA ASN A 349 1.66 1.86 2.35
C ASN A 349 2.65 2.47 1.38
N VAL A 350 2.18 3.14 0.32
CA VAL A 350 3.04 3.71 -0.72
C VAL A 350 2.82 5.21 -0.85
N MET A 351 1.59 5.65 -1.18
CA MET A 351 1.33 7.08 -1.42
C MET A 351 1.61 7.92 -0.17
N LYS A 352 1.04 7.57 0.98
CA LYS A 352 1.15 8.38 2.20
C LYS A 352 2.60 8.59 2.65
N PRO A 353 3.45 7.55 2.73
CA PRO A 353 4.88 7.74 3.03
C PRO A 353 5.63 8.56 1.99
N GLN A 354 5.31 8.40 0.70
CA GLN A 354 6.02 9.10 -0.37
C GLN A 354 5.59 10.56 -0.50
N ALA A 355 4.36 10.90 -0.12
CA ALA A 355 3.83 12.26 -0.19
C ALA A 355 4.55 13.25 0.75
N GLU A 356 5.30 12.76 1.75
CA GLU A 356 6.21 13.59 2.56
C GLU A 356 7.34 14.20 1.72
N HIS A 357 7.75 13.51 0.64
CA HIS A 357 8.83 13.92 -0.26
C HIS A 357 8.32 14.41 -1.63
N ALA A 358 7.05 14.12 -1.94
CA ALA A 358 6.37 14.49 -3.17
C ALA A 358 5.03 15.17 -2.82
N VAL A 359 5.11 16.43 -2.39
CA VAL A 359 3.96 17.20 -1.87
C VAL A 359 2.86 17.38 -2.92
N ASP A 360 3.24 17.36 -4.20
CA ASP A 360 2.35 17.41 -5.35
C ASP A 360 1.32 16.26 -5.38
N MET A 361 1.61 15.13 -4.73
CA MET A 361 0.65 14.03 -4.56
C MET A 361 -0.57 14.43 -3.71
N TYR A 362 -0.40 15.31 -2.72
CA TYR A 362 -1.53 15.84 -1.93
C TYR A 362 -2.44 16.72 -2.76
N LEU A 363 -1.86 17.47 -3.71
CA LEU A 363 -2.60 18.43 -4.52
C LEU A 363 -3.43 17.74 -5.61
N GLN A 364 -2.89 16.67 -6.20
CA GLN A 364 -3.45 16.06 -7.41
C GLN A 364 -4.48 14.97 -7.13
N TYR A 365 -4.29 14.15 -6.08
CA TYR A 365 -5.06 12.91 -5.89
C TYR A 365 -6.10 13.01 -4.76
N LYS A 366 -6.89 14.08 -4.78
CA LYS A 366 -7.82 14.46 -3.71
C LYS A 366 -8.82 13.37 -3.36
N GLU A 367 -9.36 12.66 -4.35
CA GLU A 367 -10.39 11.63 -4.14
C GLU A 367 -9.82 10.43 -3.38
N LEU A 368 -8.59 10.05 -3.69
CA LEU A 368 -7.88 9.00 -2.98
C LEU A 368 -7.55 9.40 -1.54
N TRP A 369 -7.12 10.65 -1.31
CA TRP A 369 -6.90 11.18 0.03
C TRP A 369 -8.19 11.21 0.85
N SER A 370 -9.28 11.70 0.28
CA SER A 370 -10.59 11.69 0.95
C SER A 370 -11.10 10.27 1.24
N ALA A 371 -10.80 9.29 0.39
CA ALA A 371 -11.09 7.88 0.69
C ALA A 371 -10.24 7.36 1.86
N LEU A 372 -8.95 7.69 1.90
CA LEU A 372 -8.04 7.31 2.99
C LEU A 372 -8.45 7.94 4.33
N GLU A 373 -8.79 9.23 4.34
CA GLU A 373 -9.27 9.93 5.55
C GLU A 373 -10.56 9.31 6.09
N ARG A 374 -11.54 9.03 5.22
CA ARG A 374 -12.77 8.33 5.63
C ARG A 374 -12.47 6.97 6.25
N ARG A 375 -11.54 6.22 5.66
CA ARG A 375 -11.11 4.92 6.19
C ARG A 375 -10.49 5.06 7.58
N ASP A 376 -9.64 6.06 7.79
CA ASP A 376 -9.01 6.33 9.08
C ASP A 376 -10.04 6.72 10.15
N GLN A 377 -11.03 7.55 9.79
CA GLN A 377 -12.15 7.89 10.66
C GLN A 377 -13.00 6.67 11.03
N ASP A 378 -13.28 5.79 10.08
CA ASP A 378 -14.06 4.57 10.33
C ASP A 378 -13.29 3.59 11.24
N MET A 379 -11.97 3.48 11.07
CA MET A 379 -11.12 2.73 12.00
C MET A 379 -11.17 3.29 13.41
N GLU A 380 -11.12 4.61 13.55
CA GLU A 380 -11.16 5.26 14.86
C GLU A 380 -12.52 5.06 15.55
N LYS A 381 -13.63 5.23 14.81
CA LYS A 381 -14.97 4.89 15.31
C LYS A 381 -15.08 3.42 15.72
N GLY A 382 -14.47 2.51 14.95
CA GLY A 382 -14.40 1.09 15.27
C GLY A 382 -13.65 0.82 16.58
N ARG A 383 -12.47 1.43 16.75
CA ARG A 383 -11.67 1.37 18.00
C ARG A 383 -12.46 1.90 19.18
N ALA A 384 -13.06 3.09 19.07
CA ALA A 384 -13.87 3.68 20.13
C ALA A 384 -15.05 2.78 20.55
N LYS A 385 -15.75 2.17 19.59
CA LYS A 385 -16.83 1.20 19.88
C LYS A 385 -16.30 -0.05 20.59
N MET A 386 -15.13 -0.55 20.20
CA MET A 386 -14.50 -1.68 20.87
C MET A 386 -14.07 -1.33 22.29
N ASP A 387 -13.51 -0.14 22.51
CA ASP A 387 -13.09 0.32 23.83
C ASP A 387 -14.28 0.59 24.74
N GLN A 388 -15.38 1.16 24.21
CA GLN A 388 -16.64 1.27 24.95
C GLN A 388 -17.17 -0.11 25.37
N LYS A 389 -17.14 -1.11 24.47
CA LYS A 389 -17.52 -2.49 24.80
C LYS A 389 -16.60 -3.12 25.87
N ARG A 390 -15.30 -2.78 25.86
CA ARG A 390 -14.34 -3.22 26.89
C ARG A 390 -14.65 -2.55 28.23
N MET A 391 -14.90 -1.25 28.26
CA MET A 391 -15.26 -0.52 29.48
C MET A 391 -16.59 -0.95 30.07
N ALA A 392 -17.57 -1.32 29.25
CA ALA A 392 -18.84 -1.87 29.71
C ALA A 392 -18.72 -3.27 30.35
N ARG A 393 -17.61 -3.98 30.08
CA ARG A 393 -17.31 -5.31 30.62
C ARG A 393 -15.81 -5.41 30.93
N PRO A 394 -15.31 -4.70 31.97
CA PRO A 394 -13.88 -4.60 32.26
C PRO A 394 -13.23 -5.97 32.49
N ASN A 395 -14.03 -6.97 32.87
CA ASN A 395 -13.60 -8.33 33.17
C ASN A 395 -14.26 -9.38 32.24
N ARG A 396 -14.25 -9.12 30.93
CA ARG A 396 -14.96 -9.95 29.93
C ARG A 396 -14.52 -11.41 29.90
N TYR A 397 -13.26 -11.69 30.23
CA TYR A 397 -12.70 -13.04 30.21
C TYR A 397 -12.52 -13.52 31.65
N LYS A 398 -13.00 -14.73 31.96
CA LYS A 398 -12.81 -15.37 33.26
C LYS A 398 -12.06 -16.69 33.07
N CYS A 399 -11.23 -17.07 34.03
CA CYS A 399 -10.59 -18.38 34.03
C CYS A 399 -11.65 -19.48 34.09
N ALA A 400 -11.53 -20.48 33.21
CA ALA A 400 -12.47 -21.59 33.14
C ALA A 400 -12.29 -22.61 34.30
N THR A 401 -11.16 -22.58 35.00
CA THR A 401 -10.92 -23.45 36.15
C THR A 401 -11.84 -23.06 37.29
N VAL A 402 -12.73 -23.98 37.68
CA VAL A 402 -13.68 -23.81 38.80
C VAL A 402 -12.91 -23.38 40.05
N GLY A 403 -13.31 -22.25 40.64
CA GLY A 403 -12.69 -21.68 41.85
C GLY A 403 -11.47 -20.77 41.62
N CYS A 404 -11.02 -20.56 40.37
CA CYS A 404 -9.85 -19.73 40.11
C CYS A 404 -10.12 -18.21 40.26
N GLY A 405 -11.30 -17.74 39.85
CA GLY A 405 -11.73 -16.34 40.05
C GLY A 405 -10.95 -15.27 39.27
N ILE A 406 -9.91 -15.64 38.52
CA ILE A 406 -9.14 -14.67 37.72
C ILE A 406 -10.02 -14.16 36.58
N GLU A 407 -10.15 -12.84 36.49
CA GLU A 407 -10.80 -12.16 35.38
C GLU A 407 -9.79 -11.25 34.67
N ALA A 408 -9.95 -11.09 33.36
CA ALA A 408 -9.09 -10.23 32.57
C ALA A 408 -9.86 -9.45 31.50
N VAL A 409 -9.28 -8.31 31.14
CA VAL A 409 -9.79 -7.42 30.08
C VAL A 409 -9.53 -8.01 28.68
N SER A 410 -8.57 -8.92 28.56
CA SER A 410 -8.16 -9.55 27.29
C SER A 410 -7.92 -11.05 27.46
N GLY A 411 -8.39 -11.85 26.50
CA GLY A 411 -8.14 -13.29 26.45
C GLY A 411 -6.65 -13.64 26.32
N HIS A 412 -5.82 -12.70 25.82
CA HIS A 412 -4.37 -12.89 25.75
C HIS A 412 -3.74 -13.01 27.16
N VAL A 413 -4.34 -12.44 28.21
CA VAL A 413 -3.84 -12.62 29.59
C VAL A 413 -3.91 -14.10 30.02
N PHE A 414 -4.86 -14.85 29.47
CA PHE A 414 -5.02 -16.28 29.70
C PHE A 414 -4.19 -17.16 28.74
N SER A 415 -3.50 -16.58 27.74
CA SER A 415 -2.69 -17.38 26.82
C SER A 415 -1.55 -18.11 27.52
N ARG A 416 -1.09 -17.60 28.67
CA ARG A 416 -0.09 -18.25 29.53
C ARG A 416 -0.67 -19.39 30.39
N CYS A 417 -1.99 -19.48 30.51
CA CYS A 417 -2.69 -20.55 31.21
C CYS A 417 -3.10 -21.70 30.28
N ILE A 418 -2.95 -21.54 28.96
CA ILE A 418 -3.31 -22.54 27.95
C ILE A 418 -2.16 -23.54 27.80
N SER A 419 -2.11 -24.51 28.68
CA SER A 419 -1.49 -25.81 28.39
C SER A 419 -2.55 -26.92 28.25
N SER A 420 -3.82 -26.60 28.55
CA SER A 420 -4.96 -27.52 28.47
C SER A 420 -6.20 -26.76 27.98
N LEU A 421 -6.35 -26.60 26.66
CA LEU A 421 -7.59 -26.08 26.08
C LEU A 421 -8.61 -27.23 25.94
N HIS A 422 -9.70 -27.19 26.71
CA HIS A 422 -10.91 -27.98 26.41
C HIS A 422 -11.88 -27.13 25.62
N LEU A 423 -12.23 -27.56 24.40
CA LEU A 423 -13.31 -26.97 23.62
C LEU A 423 -14.65 -27.35 24.28
N LEU A 424 -15.35 -26.35 24.81
CA LEU A 424 -16.72 -26.51 25.29
C LEU A 424 -17.68 -25.98 24.22
N TYR A 425 -18.57 -26.85 23.74
CA TYR A 425 -19.66 -26.50 22.84
C TYR A 425 -20.93 -26.20 23.65
N ARG A 426 -21.73 -25.23 23.21
CA ARG A 426 -23.01 -24.86 23.82
C ARG A 426 -24.14 -25.22 22.85
N ASP A 427 -24.94 -26.21 23.22
CA ASP A 427 -26.16 -26.56 22.48
C ASP A 427 -27.30 -25.61 22.87
N GLY A 428 -28.12 -25.20 21.90
CA GLY A 428 -29.11 -24.13 22.01
C GLY A 428 -30.35 -24.46 22.85
N SER A 429 -30.48 -25.70 23.34
CA SER A 429 -31.68 -26.18 24.03
C SER A 429 -31.46 -26.64 25.48
N ASN A 430 -30.26 -26.52 26.05
CA ASN A 430 -30.03 -26.85 27.47
C ASN A 430 -28.88 -26.04 28.09
N GLU A 431 -29.00 -25.68 29.37
CA GLU A 431 -28.00 -24.90 30.13
C GLU A 431 -26.73 -25.71 30.53
N GLN A 432 -26.47 -26.85 29.90
CA GLN A 432 -25.29 -27.68 30.21
C GLN A 432 -24.26 -27.66 29.07
N PHE A 433 -23.00 -27.40 29.44
CA PHE A 433 -21.84 -27.51 28.57
C PHE A 433 -21.37 -28.97 28.50
N GLN A 434 -21.16 -29.52 27.31
CA GLN A 434 -20.55 -30.85 27.14
C GLN A 434 -19.06 -30.73 26.79
N VAL A 435 -18.23 -31.55 27.44
CA VAL A 435 -16.80 -31.71 27.19
C VAL A 435 -16.61 -32.73 26.07
N LEU A 436 -16.06 -32.33 24.92
CA LEU A 436 -15.83 -33.23 23.77
C LEU A 436 -14.53 -34.07 23.85
N GLY A 437 -14.01 -34.30 25.06
CA GLY A 437 -12.89 -35.22 25.33
C GLY A 437 -11.50 -34.57 25.48
N ASN A 438 -10.57 -35.35 26.02
CA ASN A 438 -9.16 -34.99 26.21
C ASN A 438 -8.36 -35.23 24.91
N VAL A 439 -7.68 -34.22 24.39
CA VAL A 439 -6.72 -34.40 23.29
C VAL A 439 -5.39 -34.89 23.86
N THR A 440 -5.15 -36.20 23.81
CA THR A 440 -3.83 -36.77 24.06
C THR A 440 -2.99 -36.75 22.77
N GLN A 441 -1.81 -36.16 22.89
CA GLN A 441 -0.79 -35.99 21.88
C GLN A 441 -0.34 -37.35 21.30
N THR A 442 -0.59 -37.59 20.00
CA THR A 442 0.12 -38.62 19.23
C THR A 442 1.06 -37.97 18.22
N ARG A 443 2.20 -38.62 17.97
CA ARG A 443 3.28 -38.16 17.10
C ARG A 443 2.84 -38.24 15.63
N SER A 444 3.02 -37.13 14.91
CA SER A 444 2.87 -36.91 13.46
C SER A 444 1.49 -36.43 12.96
N PRO A 445 1.46 -35.58 11.91
CA PRO A 445 0.43 -34.57 11.73
C PRO A 445 -0.72 -35.02 10.83
N ILE A 446 -1.81 -34.25 10.89
CA ILE A 446 -3.07 -34.35 10.13
C ILE A 446 -4.19 -35.01 10.95
N ILE A 447 -4.96 -34.16 11.63
CA ILE A 447 -6.39 -34.36 11.82
C ILE A 447 -7.07 -33.04 11.46
N VAL A 448 -7.93 -33.09 10.44
CA VAL A 448 -8.81 -32.00 10.03
C VAL A 448 -9.97 -31.95 11.02
N ALA A 449 -10.19 -30.79 11.64
CA ALA A 449 -11.43 -30.47 12.33
C ALA A 449 -11.99 -29.19 11.73
N GLU A 450 -13.15 -29.31 11.07
CA GLU A 450 -13.97 -28.19 10.63
C GLU A 450 -14.37 -27.36 11.86
N THR A 451 -13.92 -26.11 11.93
CA THR A 451 -14.71 -24.91 12.30
C THR A 451 -13.78 -23.71 12.54
N SER A 452 -14.09 -22.61 11.84
CA SER A 452 -13.72 -21.22 12.16
C SER A 452 -12.23 -20.83 12.10
N PHE A 453 -11.78 -20.41 10.91
CA PHE A 453 -10.53 -19.66 10.74
C PHE A 453 -10.66 -18.24 11.31
N PHE A 454 -9.88 -17.93 12.35
CA PHE A 454 -9.58 -16.55 12.73
C PHE A 454 -8.45 -16.03 11.84
N ILE A 455 -8.75 -15.08 10.95
CA ILE A 455 -7.73 -14.26 10.29
C ILE A 455 -7.28 -13.20 11.30
N LEU A 456 -6.02 -13.29 11.73
CA LEU A 456 -5.35 -12.25 12.52
C LEU A 456 -5.00 -11.05 11.64
N ASP A 457 -5.21 -9.85 12.21
CA ASP A 457 -4.92 -8.52 11.69
C ASP A 457 -3.51 -8.42 11.08
N SER A 458 -3.46 -8.19 9.77
CA SER A 458 -2.25 -8.19 8.95
C SER A 458 -1.55 -6.83 8.94
N ARG A 459 -0.92 -6.46 10.06
CA ARG A 459 0.02 -5.34 10.09
C ARG A 459 1.36 -5.80 10.67
N HIS A 460 2.34 -5.87 9.75
CA HIS A 460 3.69 -6.42 9.86
C HIS A 460 3.74 -7.94 9.99
N PHE A 461 4.36 -8.64 9.04
CA PHE A 461 5.40 -9.64 9.34
C PHE A 461 6.13 -10.07 8.07
N SER A 462 7.45 -9.87 8.11
CA SER A 462 8.44 -10.56 7.29
C SER A 462 8.57 -12.00 7.78
N SER A 463 8.67 -12.92 6.85
CA SER A 463 8.58 -14.37 7.02
C SER A 463 9.78 -14.98 7.75
N TYR A 464 9.97 -14.73 9.05
CA TYR A 464 10.87 -15.51 9.91
C TYR A 464 10.44 -15.30 11.36
N PHE A 465 9.69 -16.24 11.97
CA PHE A 465 9.66 -16.54 13.42
C PHE A 465 8.40 -17.38 13.73
N TYR A 466 8.49 -18.71 13.64
CA TYR A 466 7.47 -19.59 14.25
C TYR A 466 8.04 -20.82 14.99
N LEU A 467 9.35 -20.87 15.26
CA LEU A 467 9.98 -22.04 15.91
C LEU A 467 10.58 -21.78 17.31
N MET A 468 10.52 -20.56 17.87
CA MET A 468 11.09 -20.28 19.21
C MET A 468 10.10 -20.27 20.39
N SER A 469 8.78 -20.41 20.17
CA SER A 469 7.79 -20.31 21.25
C SER A 469 7.57 -21.60 22.05
N LEU A 470 7.78 -22.77 21.45
CA LEU A 470 7.39 -24.06 22.06
C LEU A 470 8.35 -24.58 23.15
N GLN A 471 9.59 -24.07 23.19
CA GLN A 471 10.59 -24.53 24.18
C GLN A 471 10.55 -23.75 25.49
N THR A 472 10.16 -22.47 25.47
CA THR A 472 10.00 -21.63 26.67
C THR A 472 8.76 -22.02 27.47
N GLU A 473 7.69 -22.43 26.79
CA GLU A 473 6.40 -22.84 27.38
C GLU A 473 6.51 -24.09 28.29
N LYS A 474 7.37 -25.06 27.94
CA LYS A 474 7.59 -26.28 28.74
C LYS A 474 8.28 -26.02 30.08
N LYS A 475 9.08 -24.95 30.18
CA LYS A 475 9.85 -24.63 31.39
C LYS A 475 8.97 -23.95 32.44
N ASP A 476 8.02 -23.14 32.00
CA ASP A 476 7.13 -22.37 32.88
C ASP A 476 5.97 -23.20 33.46
N TRP A 477 5.56 -24.28 32.75
CA TRP A 477 4.52 -25.20 33.22
C TRP A 477 4.80 -25.84 34.58
N LYS A 478 6.08 -26.10 34.91
CA LYS A 478 6.47 -26.67 36.21
C LYS A 478 6.20 -25.72 37.38
N ASN A 479 6.24 -24.41 37.15
CA ASN A 479 6.00 -23.38 38.17
C ASN A 479 4.51 -23.05 38.32
N HIS A 480 3.71 -23.26 37.27
CA HIS A 480 2.28 -22.92 37.26
C HIS A 480 1.35 -24.03 37.78
N LYS A 481 1.78 -25.31 37.64
CA LYS A 481 1.02 -26.51 38.04
C LYS A 481 0.45 -26.50 39.48
N PRO A 482 1.14 -25.97 40.52
CA PRO A 482 0.62 -26.00 41.89
C PRO A 482 -0.63 -25.14 42.13
N PHE A 483 -0.91 -24.17 41.25
CA PHE A 483 -1.94 -23.15 41.47
C PHE A 483 -3.25 -23.40 40.70
N CYS A 484 -3.28 -24.39 39.81
CA CYS A 484 -4.40 -24.60 38.87
C CYS A 484 -5.10 -25.97 39.06
N MET A 485 -4.79 -26.72 40.12
CA MET A 485 -5.46 -28.00 40.41
C MET A 485 -6.70 -27.80 41.32
N PRO A 486 -7.81 -28.52 41.07
CA PRO A 486 -8.93 -28.57 42.01
C PRO A 486 -8.45 -29.03 43.40
N GLY A 487 -8.68 -28.22 44.44
CA GLY A 487 -8.22 -28.49 45.81
C GLY A 487 -6.85 -27.93 46.18
N ALA A 488 -6.16 -27.22 45.27
CA ALA A 488 -5.08 -26.32 45.67
C ALA A 488 -5.66 -25.17 46.51
N PRO A 489 -4.97 -24.66 47.53
CA PRO A 489 -5.50 -23.60 48.39
C PRO A 489 -5.61 -22.28 47.61
N CYS A 490 -6.73 -22.07 46.94
CA CYS A 490 -7.20 -20.77 46.49
C CYS A 490 -8.54 -20.47 47.17
N SER A 491 -8.53 -19.31 47.83
CA SER A 491 -9.57 -18.73 48.65
C SER A 491 -10.67 -18.09 47.80
N VAL A 492 -11.92 -18.48 48.07
CA VAL A 492 -13.10 -17.64 47.86
C VAL A 492 -13.92 -17.67 49.14
N ILE A 493 -14.15 -16.50 49.73
CA ILE A 493 -15.34 -16.22 50.53
C ILE A 493 -15.99 -15.00 49.87
N ASP A 494 -17.19 -15.19 49.33
CA ASP A 494 -18.11 -14.12 48.97
C ASP A 494 -18.68 -13.48 50.24
N VAL A 495 -18.70 -12.14 50.29
CA VAL A 495 -19.77 -11.40 50.97
C VAL A 495 -20.06 -10.12 50.18
N ASP A 496 -21.32 -9.98 49.78
CA ASP A 496 -21.90 -8.86 49.04
C ASP A 496 -21.70 -7.49 49.73
N GLY A 497 -21.33 -6.47 48.96
CA GLY A 497 -21.36 -5.07 49.38
C GLY A 497 -21.16 -4.10 48.21
N PRO A 498 -21.95 -3.02 48.09
CA PRO A 498 -21.91 -2.14 46.93
C PRO A 498 -20.67 -1.25 46.98
N SER A 499 -19.78 -1.39 46.00
CA SER A 499 -18.56 -0.57 45.92
C SER A 499 -18.67 0.53 44.88
N SER A 500 -18.26 1.71 45.36
CA SER A 500 -18.33 3.03 44.76
C SER A 500 -17.42 3.23 43.55
N ILE A 501 -17.88 4.15 42.70
CA ILE A 501 -17.17 4.81 41.60
C ILE A 501 -15.77 5.29 42.01
N GLY A 502 -14.73 4.90 41.26
CA GLY A 502 -13.36 5.42 41.44
C GLY A 502 -12.40 5.09 40.29
N SER A 503 -11.92 6.15 39.63
CA SER A 503 -10.73 6.36 38.77
C SER A 503 -10.20 5.22 37.88
N GLY A 504 -10.14 5.48 36.56
CA GLY A 504 -9.71 4.54 35.53
C GLY A 504 -8.28 4.00 35.69
N SER A 505 -8.12 2.69 35.48
CA SER A 505 -6.83 2.01 35.53
C SER A 505 -6.02 2.21 34.24
N LYS A 506 -4.69 2.26 34.37
CA LYS A 506 -3.77 2.26 33.22
C LYS A 506 -3.70 0.85 32.61
N LYS A 507 -3.58 0.79 31.28
CA LYS A 507 -3.38 -0.43 30.47
C LYS A 507 -2.23 -1.26 31.07
N ASP A 508 -2.45 -2.57 31.25
CA ASP A 508 -1.50 -3.56 31.79
C ASP A 508 -1.18 -3.48 33.30
N SER A 509 -2.03 -2.83 34.11
CA SER A 509 -1.90 -2.86 35.58
C SER A 509 -2.59 -4.06 36.22
N ILE A 510 -1.92 -4.68 37.21
CA ILE A 510 -2.47 -5.73 38.07
C ILE A 510 -3.15 -5.05 39.26
N GLN A 511 -4.37 -5.49 39.59
CA GLN A 511 -5.16 -4.93 40.69
C GLN A 511 -5.45 -6.00 41.74
N ILE A 512 -5.27 -5.67 43.01
CA ILE A 512 -5.58 -6.55 44.15
C ILE A 512 -6.39 -5.74 45.18
N PRO A 513 -7.53 -6.28 45.68
CA PRO A 513 -8.23 -5.69 46.81
C PRO A 513 -7.40 -5.85 48.09
N MET A 514 -7.17 -4.76 48.82
CA MET A 514 -6.52 -4.76 50.13
C MET A 514 -7.51 -4.34 51.22
N LYS A 515 -7.62 -5.15 52.27
CA LYS A 515 -8.41 -4.84 53.47
C LYS A 515 -7.51 -4.19 54.52
N PHE A 516 -7.95 -3.04 55.03
CA PHE A 516 -7.26 -2.33 56.09
C PHE A 516 -7.97 -2.53 57.43
N GLY A 517 -7.29 -2.24 58.56
CA GLY A 517 -7.80 -2.45 59.92
C GLY A 517 -9.11 -1.75 60.27
N ASN A 518 -9.55 -0.78 59.45
CA ASN A 518 -10.85 -0.12 59.56
C ASN A 518 -11.99 -0.87 58.85
N GLY A 519 -11.75 -2.08 58.34
CA GLY A 519 -12.72 -2.88 57.58
C GLY A 519 -12.95 -2.42 56.15
N ARG A 520 -12.31 -1.33 55.70
CA ARG A 520 -12.45 -0.82 54.33
C ARG A 520 -11.57 -1.63 53.38
N THR A 521 -12.16 -2.09 52.28
CA THR A 521 -11.44 -2.70 51.16
C THR A 521 -11.14 -1.63 50.11
N THR A 522 -9.87 -1.47 49.73
CA THR A 522 -9.45 -0.57 48.65
C THR A 522 -8.71 -1.35 47.58
N MET A 523 -9.04 -1.11 46.31
CA MET A 523 -8.30 -1.70 45.19
C MET A 523 -6.95 -1.01 45.04
N VAL A 524 -5.86 -1.76 45.15
CA VAL A 524 -4.51 -1.29 44.88
C VAL A 524 -4.08 -1.79 43.52
N SER A 525 -3.68 -0.87 42.65
CA SER A 525 -3.35 -1.11 41.25
C SER A 525 -1.89 -0.75 40.99
N SER A 526 -1.11 -1.66 40.40
CA SER A 526 0.28 -1.37 40.03
C SER A 526 0.62 -1.98 38.67
N SER A 527 1.40 -1.25 37.87
CA SER A 527 1.93 -1.70 36.57
C SER A 527 3.41 -2.09 36.64
N THR A 528 4.06 -1.91 37.78
CA THR A 528 5.51 -2.12 37.95
C THR A 528 5.85 -3.14 39.03
N MET A 529 4.89 -3.54 39.85
CA MET A 529 5.08 -4.47 40.97
C MET A 529 4.61 -5.86 40.56
N SER A 530 5.39 -6.88 40.93
CA SER A 530 5.03 -8.26 40.61
C SER A 530 3.78 -8.70 41.38
N PRO A 531 3.00 -9.67 40.87
CA PRO A 531 1.86 -10.23 41.58
C PRO A 531 2.21 -10.73 42.99
N GLU A 532 3.41 -11.28 43.18
CA GLU A 532 3.89 -11.79 44.47
C GLU A 532 4.06 -10.65 45.48
N PHE A 533 4.69 -9.55 45.07
CA PHE A 533 4.91 -8.40 45.93
C PHE A 533 3.59 -7.71 46.32
N LEU A 534 2.65 -7.58 45.38
CA LEU A 534 1.32 -7.02 45.68
C LEU A 534 0.51 -7.92 46.64
N LYS A 535 0.75 -9.24 46.64
CA LYS A 535 0.18 -10.17 47.63
C LYS A 535 0.83 -10.01 48.99
N GLU A 536 2.16 -9.90 49.06
CA GLU A 536 2.87 -9.65 50.32
C GLU A 536 2.40 -8.35 50.97
N MET A 537 2.22 -7.28 50.19
CA MET A 537 1.62 -6.04 50.68
C MET A 537 0.20 -6.21 51.21
N ARG A 538 -0.66 -6.97 50.52
CA ARG A 538 -2.01 -7.28 50.99
C ARG A 538 -1.96 -8.05 52.31
N ASP A 539 -1.16 -9.10 52.35
CA ASP A 539 -1.07 -10.01 53.50
C ASP A 539 -0.50 -9.27 54.72
N ALA A 540 0.47 -8.36 54.53
CA ALA A 540 0.97 -7.47 55.57
C ALA A 540 -0.10 -6.48 56.08
N ALA A 541 -0.88 -5.87 55.18
CA ALA A 541 -1.97 -4.97 55.55
C ALA A 541 -3.12 -5.69 56.28
N GLU A 542 -3.41 -6.94 55.90
CA GLU A 542 -4.42 -7.78 56.54
C GLU A 542 -3.94 -8.32 57.90
N ALA A 543 -2.66 -8.66 58.04
CA ALA A 543 -2.07 -9.03 59.33
C ALA A 543 -2.17 -7.87 60.34
N ASP A 544 -1.84 -6.66 59.91
CA ASP A 544 -1.96 -5.45 60.73
C ASP A 544 -3.43 -5.15 61.10
N ALA A 545 -4.37 -5.43 60.18
CA ALA A 545 -5.80 -5.27 60.40
C ALA A 545 -6.39 -6.22 61.46
N THR A 546 -5.78 -7.37 61.71
CA THR A 546 -6.26 -8.39 62.66
C THR A 546 -5.68 -8.27 64.06
N GLY A 547 -4.77 -7.30 64.29
CA GLY A 547 -4.30 -6.94 65.62
C GLY A 547 -3.48 -8.01 66.35
N ARG A 548 -2.81 -8.93 65.63
CA ARG A 548 -1.86 -9.87 66.22
C ARG A 548 -0.42 -9.30 66.19
N ASP A 549 0.02 -8.89 67.38
CA ASP A 549 1.39 -8.64 67.88
C ASP A 549 2.20 -7.39 67.47
N LYS A 550 2.87 -6.80 68.47
CA LYS A 550 3.76 -5.62 68.42
C LYS A 550 5.26 -6.00 68.54
N LEU A 551 6.05 -5.73 67.47
CA LEU A 551 7.40 -5.06 67.38
C LEU A 551 8.73 -5.73 67.90
N PRO A 552 9.98 -5.25 67.55
CA PRO A 552 10.75 -5.29 66.26
C PRO A 552 12.31 -5.55 66.49
N PRO A 553 13.35 -5.10 65.70
CA PRO A 553 13.52 -4.81 64.25
C PRO A 553 14.75 -5.52 63.56
N GLU A 554 14.81 -5.54 62.22
CA GLU A 554 16.02 -5.15 61.46
C GLU A 554 15.70 -4.83 59.97
N SER A 555 15.98 -3.56 59.62
CA SER A 555 15.99 -2.87 58.31
C SER A 555 15.32 -3.48 57.07
N PHE A 556 14.27 -2.79 56.60
CA PHE A 556 14.12 -2.53 55.17
C PHE A 556 13.67 -1.08 54.94
N THR A 557 14.64 -0.23 54.59
CA THR A 557 14.45 1.13 54.07
C THR A 557 14.25 1.01 52.56
N VAL A 558 13.14 1.51 52.02
CA VAL A 558 13.06 1.90 50.61
C VAL A 558 12.95 3.42 50.57
N GLU A 559 13.98 4.05 50.00
CA GLU A 559 14.00 5.48 49.73
C GLU A 559 12.87 5.85 48.75
N MET A 560 11.91 6.63 49.24
CA MET A 560 11.12 7.48 48.35
C MET A 560 11.98 8.68 47.97
N GLY A 561 12.55 8.64 46.77
CA GLY A 561 13.23 9.78 46.17
C GLY A 561 12.31 11.00 46.20
N LYS A 562 12.82 12.08 46.81
CA LYS A 562 12.14 13.37 46.98
C LYS A 562 11.60 13.89 45.63
N LEU A 563 10.30 14.18 45.61
CA LEU A 563 9.72 15.16 44.70
C LEU A 563 10.34 16.52 45.03
N ASN A 564 10.99 17.10 44.04
CA ASN A 564 11.51 18.46 44.10
C ASN A 564 10.32 19.42 44.05
N VAL A 565 9.96 19.99 45.20
CA VAL A 565 9.06 21.15 45.28
C VAL A 565 9.94 22.38 45.12
N GLY A 566 10.00 22.90 43.89
CA GLY A 566 10.57 24.19 43.56
C GLY A 566 9.46 25.19 43.23
N SER A 567 9.02 25.89 44.26
CA SER A 567 8.21 27.11 44.19
C SER A 567 9.00 28.26 43.56
N GLY A 568 8.38 29.03 42.67
CA GLY A 568 8.98 30.24 42.11
C GLY A 568 7.97 31.09 41.36
N SER A 569 7.29 31.95 42.11
CA SER A 569 6.43 33.06 41.68
C SER A 569 7.17 34.07 40.79
N GLY A 570 6.46 34.66 39.83
CA GLY A 570 6.92 35.86 39.12
C GLY A 570 5.95 36.32 38.04
N THR A 571 4.97 37.15 38.43
CA THR A 571 4.21 38.09 37.58
C THR A 571 5.14 39.09 36.89
N VAL A 572 4.89 39.45 35.62
CA VAL A 572 4.81 40.84 35.11
C VAL A 572 4.02 40.86 33.79
N ASP A 573 3.17 41.87 33.69
CA ASP A 573 2.32 42.34 32.60
C ASP A 573 2.98 42.51 31.22
N GLN A 574 2.20 42.35 30.16
CA GLN A 574 1.81 43.46 29.28
C GLN A 574 0.83 42.99 28.20
N CYS A 575 -0.42 43.41 28.36
CA CYS A 575 -1.37 43.57 27.27
C CYS A 575 -0.97 44.82 26.46
N VAL A 576 -0.93 44.70 25.14
CA VAL A 576 -1.07 45.85 24.23
C VAL A 576 -2.32 45.59 23.41
N GLU A 577 -3.35 46.37 23.71
CA GLU A 577 -4.46 46.68 22.80
C GLU A 577 -3.92 47.51 21.63
N SER A 578 -4.45 47.27 20.43
CA SER A 578 -4.70 48.34 19.47
C SER A 578 -5.90 47.95 18.62
N GLU A 579 -6.99 48.67 18.86
CA GLU A 579 -8.19 48.76 18.03
C GLU A 579 -7.92 49.58 16.75
N GLU A 580 -8.78 49.31 15.75
CA GLU A 580 -9.41 50.20 14.75
C GLU A 580 -8.53 51.04 13.80
N VAL A 581 -8.63 50.85 12.47
CA VAL A 581 -9.65 51.39 11.53
C VAL A 581 -9.59 52.92 11.44
N ASP A 582 -8.99 53.39 10.33
CA ASP A 582 -9.53 54.41 9.42
C ASP A 582 -8.98 54.15 8.01
#